data_AF-A0AAV1LLV4-F1
#
_entry.id   AF-A0AAV1LLV4-F1
#
_cell.length_a   1.000
_cell.length_b   1.000
_cell.length_c   1.000
_cell.angle_alpha   90.00
_cell.angle_beta   90.00
_cell.angle_gamma   90.00
#
_symmetry.space_group_name_H-M   'P 1'
#
loop_
_entity.id
_entity.type
_entity.pdbx_description
1 polymer ?
#
loop_
_entity_poly.entity_id
_entity_poly.type
_entity_poly.pdbx_seq_one_letter_code
_entity_poly.pdbx_strand_id
1 'polypeptide(L)'
;MAYEVQYTMDEIEDKQKEEKSETSEEQAATKIQAAFRGHKTRKSMSMKAATKKPEPEPTRAELEAEFRADDKDLCNAATKIQASFRGHQARKQNQEEKDKEQQDKEDIENIDLEDPELNKAATKIQASFRGHKVRKDVTN
;
A
#
# COMPACT_ATOMS: atom_id res chain seq x y z
N MET A 1 42.18 34.12 -28.18
CA MET A 1 41.72 34.06 -26.78
C MET A 1 40.25 33.65 -26.65
N ALA A 2 39.27 34.27 -27.32
CA ALA A 2 37.85 33.84 -27.21
C ALA A 2 37.56 32.45 -27.83
N TYR A 3 38.18 32.11 -28.96
CA TYR A 3 37.95 30.82 -29.65
C TYR A 3 38.57 29.61 -28.93
N GLU A 4 39.76 29.75 -28.33
CA GLU A 4 40.37 28.67 -27.52
C GLU A 4 39.55 28.38 -26.27
N VAL A 5 38.98 29.42 -25.62
CA VAL A 5 38.16 29.26 -24.42
C VAL A 5 36.84 28.54 -24.74
N GLN A 6 36.19 28.84 -25.87
CA GLN A 6 34.99 28.10 -26.31
C GLN A 6 35.29 26.62 -26.61
N TYR A 7 36.37 26.32 -27.34
CA TYR A 7 36.76 24.94 -27.64
C TYR A 7 37.05 24.12 -26.37
N THR A 8 37.69 24.73 -25.37
CA THR A 8 37.91 24.08 -24.07
C THR A 8 36.63 23.89 -23.25
N MET A 9 35.64 24.79 -23.37
CA MET A 9 34.34 24.62 -22.70
C MET A 9 33.53 23.47 -23.31
N ASP A 10 33.51 23.35 -24.64
CA ASP A 10 32.80 22.27 -25.35
C ASP A 10 33.41 20.89 -25.01
N GLU A 11 34.75 20.77 -24.95
CA GLU A 11 35.43 19.53 -24.51
C GLU A 11 35.15 19.17 -23.04
N ILE A 12 34.92 20.17 -22.18
CA ILE A 12 34.56 19.94 -20.77
C ILE A 12 33.10 19.46 -20.67
N GLU A 13 32.18 20.04 -21.44
CA GLU A 13 30.78 19.62 -21.44
C GLU A 13 30.58 18.20 -21.98
N ASP A 14 31.33 17.81 -23.01
CA ASP A 14 31.26 16.46 -23.57
C ASP A 14 31.85 15.41 -22.61
N LYS A 15 32.96 15.72 -21.92
CA LYS A 15 33.49 14.87 -20.84
C LYS A 15 32.51 14.70 -19.68
N GLN A 16 31.80 15.76 -19.29
CA GLN A 16 30.78 15.68 -18.24
C GLN A 16 29.55 14.88 -18.66
N LYS A 17 29.19 14.87 -19.96
CA LYS A 17 28.14 14.00 -20.49
C LYS A 17 28.55 12.53 -20.51
N GLU A 18 29.78 12.21 -20.89
CA GLU A 18 30.31 10.83 -20.84
C GLU A 18 30.35 10.29 -19.41
N GLU A 19 30.89 11.03 -18.44
CA GLU A 19 30.92 10.57 -17.03
C GLU A 19 29.50 10.39 -16.45
N LYS A 20 28.55 11.25 -16.81
CA LYS A 20 27.15 11.10 -16.38
C LYS A 20 26.45 9.90 -17.02
N SER A 21 26.83 9.55 -18.26
CA SER A 21 26.37 8.35 -18.96
C SER A 21 26.91 7.09 -18.28
N GLU A 22 28.21 7.03 -18.02
CA GLU A 22 28.89 5.89 -17.39
C GLU A 22 28.35 5.63 -15.98
N THR A 23 28.19 6.67 -15.16
CA THR A 23 27.61 6.53 -13.82
C THR A 23 26.15 6.04 -13.84
N SER A 24 25.37 6.38 -14.87
CA SER A 24 24.02 5.87 -15.07
C SER A 24 24.02 4.38 -15.47
N GLU A 25 24.96 3.97 -16.32
CA GLU A 25 25.14 2.58 -16.73
C GLU A 25 25.60 1.69 -15.56
N GLU A 26 26.54 2.16 -14.74
CA GLU A 26 27.00 1.47 -13.54
C GLU A 26 25.87 1.27 -12.51
N GLN A 27 25.03 2.30 -12.32
CA GLN A 27 23.84 2.20 -11.47
C GLN A 27 22.83 1.21 -12.03
N ALA A 28 22.60 1.21 -13.34
CA ALA A 28 21.71 0.25 -14.00
C ALA A 28 22.25 -1.18 -13.89
N ALA A 29 23.55 -1.39 -14.12
CA ALA A 29 24.21 -2.68 -13.97
C ALA A 29 24.10 -3.20 -12.53
N THR A 30 24.33 -2.33 -11.54
CA THR A 30 24.19 -2.67 -10.11
C THR A 30 22.76 -3.10 -9.78
N LYS A 31 21.74 -2.41 -10.32
CA LYS A 31 20.32 -2.80 -10.15
C LYS A 31 20.03 -4.17 -10.76
N ILE A 32 20.52 -4.43 -11.97
CA ILE A 32 20.34 -5.73 -12.65
C ILE A 32 21.04 -6.85 -11.89
N GLN A 33 22.27 -6.62 -11.41
CA GLN A 33 23.02 -7.58 -10.61
C GLN A 33 22.31 -7.88 -9.29
N ALA A 34 21.83 -6.85 -8.58
CA ALA A 34 21.08 -7.02 -7.34
C ALA A 34 19.79 -7.82 -7.57
N ALA A 35 19.04 -7.49 -8.62
CA ALA A 35 17.81 -8.19 -9.00
C ALA A 35 18.07 -9.66 -9.32
N PHE A 36 19.13 -9.96 -10.08
CA PHE A 36 19.51 -11.31 -10.45
C PHE A 36 19.98 -12.14 -9.25
N ARG A 37 20.84 -11.58 -8.39
CA ARG A 37 21.29 -12.22 -7.13
C ARG A 37 20.09 -12.56 -6.25
N GLY A 38 19.16 -11.62 -6.10
CA GLY A 38 17.90 -11.85 -5.38
C GLY A 38 17.05 -12.95 -6.01
N HIS A 39 16.88 -12.95 -7.33
CA HIS A 39 16.14 -13.98 -8.05
C HIS A 39 16.77 -15.37 -7.90
N LYS A 40 18.10 -15.48 -7.99
CA LYS A 40 18.83 -16.74 -7.79
C LYS A 40 18.60 -17.32 -6.39
N THR A 41 18.66 -16.48 -5.36
CA THR A 41 18.37 -16.89 -3.97
C THR A 41 16.92 -17.31 -3.80
N ARG A 42 15.96 -16.54 -4.34
CA ARG A 42 14.53 -16.91 -4.26
C ARG A 42 14.24 -18.23 -4.98
N LYS A 43 14.82 -18.45 -6.16
CA LYS A 43 14.65 -19.69 -6.93
C LYS A 43 15.26 -20.90 -6.23
N SER A 44 16.44 -20.76 -5.61
CA SER A 44 17.05 -21.87 -4.85
C SER A 44 16.25 -22.20 -3.59
N MET A 45 15.70 -21.20 -2.89
CA MET A 45 14.82 -21.40 -1.73
C MET A 45 13.48 -22.03 -2.13
N SER A 46 12.87 -21.59 -3.23
CA SER A 46 11.65 -22.19 -3.77
C SER A 46 11.87 -23.63 -4.23
N MET A 47 12.99 -23.94 -4.88
CA MET A 47 13.35 -25.31 -5.26
C MET A 47 13.60 -26.19 -4.03
N LYS A 48 14.29 -25.68 -2.99
CA LYS A 48 14.44 -26.40 -1.72
C LYS A 48 13.10 -26.66 -1.02
N ALA A 49 12.18 -25.69 -1.07
CA ALA A 49 10.83 -25.87 -0.55
C ALA A 49 10.03 -26.91 -1.35
N ALA A 50 10.22 -26.97 -2.68
CA ALA A 50 9.57 -27.94 -3.55
C ALA A 50 10.14 -29.37 -3.40
N THR A 51 11.42 -29.52 -3.06
CA THR A 51 12.05 -30.84 -2.80
C THR A 51 11.86 -31.32 -1.37
N LYS A 52 11.42 -30.45 -0.45
CA LYS A 52 10.97 -30.88 0.86
C LYS A 52 9.64 -31.59 0.63
N LYS A 53 9.61 -32.92 0.81
CA LYS A 53 8.34 -33.65 0.86
C LYS A 53 7.44 -32.92 1.86
N PRO A 54 6.13 -32.74 1.59
CA PRO A 54 5.24 -32.30 2.64
C PRO A 54 5.43 -33.27 3.80
N GLU A 55 5.96 -32.78 4.91
CA GLU A 55 5.83 -33.45 6.20
C GLU A 55 4.33 -33.77 6.33
N PRO A 56 3.95 -34.98 6.77
CA PRO A 56 2.54 -35.28 6.98
C PRO A 56 1.95 -34.16 7.84
N GLU A 57 0.86 -33.55 7.38
CA GLU A 57 0.20 -32.53 8.20
C GLU A 57 -0.13 -33.17 9.55
N PRO A 58 0.20 -32.49 10.66
CA PRO A 58 -0.05 -33.04 11.97
C PRO A 58 -1.53 -33.36 12.07
N THR A 59 -1.82 -34.60 12.45
CA THR A 59 -3.19 -35.05 12.59
C THR A 59 -3.86 -34.25 13.69
N ARG A 60 -5.19 -34.13 13.62
CA ARG A 60 -5.97 -33.45 14.67
C ARG A 60 -5.66 -34.01 16.07
N ALA A 61 -5.43 -35.31 16.18
CA ALA A 61 -5.09 -35.96 17.44
C ALA A 61 -3.72 -35.54 17.99
N GLU A 62 -2.72 -35.36 17.13
CA GLU A 62 -1.40 -34.88 17.52
C GLU A 62 -1.45 -33.41 17.96
N LEU A 63 -2.20 -32.57 17.24
CA LEU A 63 -2.42 -31.18 17.62
C LEU A 63 -3.18 -31.06 18.95
N GLU A 64 -4.19 -31.89 19.18
CA GLU A 64 -4.97 -31.86 20.43
C GLU A 64 -4.18 -32.45 21.62
N ALA A 65 -3.18 -33.29 21.34
CA ALA A 65 -2.22 -33.74 22.35
C ALA A 65 -1.21 -32.63 22.71
N GLU A 66 -0.79 -31.82 21.75
CA GLU A 66 0.16 -30.70 21.95
C GLU A 66 -0.52 -29.44 22.51
N PHE A 67 -1.75 -29.15 22.08
CA PHE A 67 -2.54 -27.97 22.48
C PHE A 67 -3.75 -28.37 23.31
N ARG A 68 -3.50 -28.87 24.53
CA ARG A 68 -4.58 -29.38 25.36
C ARG A 68 -5.45 -28.25 25.91
N ALA A 69 -6.76 -28.46 25.90
CA ALA A 69 -7.73 -27.48 26.39
C ALA A 69 -7.72 -27.31 27.92
N ASP A 70 -7.10 -28.23 28.66
CA ASP A 70 -6.89 -28.16 30.11
C ASP A 70 -5.58 -27.45 30.49
N ASP A 71 -4.71 -27.15 29.52
CA ASP A 71 -3.51 -26.35 29.74
C ASP A 71 -3.90 -24.89 29.98
N LYS A 72 -3.84 -24.50 31.25
CA LYS A 72 -4.20 -23.16 31.71
C LYS A 72 -3.31 -22.07 31.11
N ASP A 73 -2.03 -22.34 30.89
CA ASP A 73 -1.09 -21.35 30.35
C ASP A 73 -1.37 -21.11 28.87
N LEU A 74 -1.67 -22.19 28.12
CA LEU A 74 -2.11 -22.09 26.73
C LEU A 74 -3.43 -21.33 26.60
N CYS A 75 -4.43 -21.65 27.43
CA CYS A 75 -5.72 -20.94 27.42
C CYS A 75 -5.55 -19.45 27.75
N ASN A 76 -4.71 -19.11 28.72
CA ASN A 76 -4.42 -17.72 29.09
C ASN A 76 -3.74 -16.97 27.93
N ALA A 77 -2.76 -17.60 27.29
CA ALA A 77 -2.08 -17.03 26.13
C ALA A 77 -3.03 -16.80 24.97
N ALA A 78 -3.85 -17.79 24.62
CA ALA A 78 -4.87 -17.69 23.57
C ALA A 78 -5.86 -16.55 23.87
N THR A 79 -6.37 -16.48 25.11
CA THR A 79 -7.28 -15.42 25.55
C THR A 79 -6.64 -14.03 25.41
N LYS A 80 -5.36 -13.89 25.77
CA LYS A 80 -4.62 -12.62 25.64
C LYS A 80 -4.46 -12.19 24.18
N ILE A 81 -4.14 -13.13 23.28
CA ILE A 81 -4.04 -12.87 21.84
C ILE A 81 -5.39 -12.42 21.28
N GLN A 82 -6.46 -13.16 21.59
CA GLN A 82 -7.81 -12.85 21.13
C GLN A 82 -8.29 -11.48 21.65
N ALA A 83 -8.07 -11.18 22.94
CA ALA A 83 -8.43 -9.90 23.52
C ALA A 83 -7.65 -8.75 22.89
N SER A 84 -6.34 -8.92 22.69
CA SER A 84 -5.49 -7.92 22.02
C SER A 84 -5.97 -7.64 20.59
N PHE A 85 -6.27 -8.69 19.82
CA PHE A 85 -6.75 -8.57 18.45
C PHE A 85 -8.11 -7.88 18.37
N ARG A 86 -9.10 -8.31 19.18
CA ARG A 86 -10.41 -7.65 19.24
C ARG A 86 -10.27 -6.18 19.61
N GLY A 87 -9.41 -5.87 20.59
CA GLY A 87 -9.13 -4.49 20.98
C GLY A 87 -8.45 -3.68 19.86
N HIS A 88 -7.51 -4.27 19.13
CA HIS A 88 -6.86 -3.61 18.00
C HIS A 88 -7.86 -3.31 16.88
N GLN A 89 -8.71 -4.27 16.52
CA GLN A 89 -9.73 -4.09 15.49
C GLN A 89 -10.71 -2.96 15.85
N ALA A 90 -11.21 -2.93 17.09
CA ALA A 90 -12.11 -1.87 17.54
C ALA A 90 -11.44 -0.48 17.49
N ARG A 91 -10.17 -0.38 17.91
CA ARG A 91 -9.41 0.89 17.84
C ARG A 91 -9.17 1.31 16.40
N LYS A 92 -8.86 0.38 15.51
CA LYS A 92 -8.62 0.64 14.09
C LYS A 92 -9.87 1.16 13.40
N GLN A 93 -11.03 0.53 13.63
CA GLN A 93 -12.31 0.97 13.08
C GLN A 93 -12.65 2.41 13.53
N ASN A 94 -12.55 2.70 14.83
CA ASN A 94 -12.79 4.06 15.33
C ASN A 94 -11.80 5.10 14.78
N GLN A 95 -10.54 4.70 14.55
CA GLN A 95 -9.56 5.60 13.96
C GLN A 95 -9.90 5.89 12.50
N GLU A 96 -10.23 4.87 11.71
CA GLU A 96 -10.64 5.01 10.31
C GLU A 96 -11.91 5.87 10.18
N GLU A 97 -12.87 5.74 11.10
CA GLU A 97 -14.05 6.61 11.13
C GLU A 97 -13.69 8.07 11.44
N LYS A 98 -12.84 8.30 12.44
CA LYS A 98 -12.38 9.66 12.78
C LYS A 98 -11.57 10.30 11.66
N ASP A 99 -10.68 9.54 11.02
CA ASP A 99 -9.86 10.02 9.92
C ASP A 99 -10.75 10.43 8.73
N LYS A 100 -11.81 9.65 8.45
CA LYS A 100 -12.82 10.01 7.44
C LYS A 100 -13.62 11.25 7.83
N GLU A 101 -14.11 11.34 9.06
CA GLU A 101 -14.84 12.52 9.52
C GLU A 101 -13.98 13.79 9.46
N GLN A 102 -12.69 13.66 9.77
CA GLN A 102 -11.77 14.78 9.71
C GLN A 102 -11.46 15.17 8.27
N GLN A 103 -11.26 14.20 7.39
CA GLN A 103 -11.13 14.44 5.95
C GLN A 103 -12.38 15.10 5.37
N ASP A 104 -13.58 14.61 5.70
CA ASP A 104 -14.84 15.22 5.24
C ASP A 104 -14.97 16.67 5.71
N LYS A 105 -14.54 16.99 6.94
CA LYS A 105 -14.52 18.37 7.44
C LYS A 105 -13.53 19.25 6.69
N GLU A 106 -12.31 18.77 6.49
CA GLU A 106 -11.29 19.48 5.71
C GLU A 106 -11.76 19.72 4.28
N ASP A 107 -12.38 18.72 3.65
CA ASP A 107 -12.94 18.84 2.30
C ASP A 107 -14.05 19.91 2.28
N ILE A 108 -14.94 19.94 3.28
CA ILE A 108 -15.98 20.99 3.39
C ILE A 108 -15.37 22.38 3.56
N GLU A 109 -14.36 22.53 4.40
CA GLU A 109 -13.67 23.81 4.63
C GLU A 109 -12.99 24.35 3.37
N ASN A 110 -12.58 23.46 2.46
CA ASN A 110 -11.91 23.80 1.21
C ASN A 110 -12.87 24.08 0.03
N ILE A 111 -14.19 24.03 0.24
CA ILE A 111 -15.17 24.31 -0.82
C ILE A 111 -15.30 25.82 -1.05
N ASP A 112 -15.07 26.25 -2.29
CA ASP A 112 -15.44 27.59 -2.74
C ASP A 112 -16.94 27.67 -3.06
N LEU A 113 -17.70 28.33 -2.20
CA LEU A 113 -19.15 28.51 -2.37
C LEU A 113 -19.50 29.50 -3.48
N GLU A 114 -18.57 30.34 -3.91
CA GLU A 114 -18.78 31.30 -4.99
C GLU A 114 -18.53 30.69 -6.37
N ASP A 115 -17.98 29.47 -6.45
CA ASP A 115 -17.74 28.77 -7.71
C ASP A 115 -19.07 28.55 -8.48
N PRO A 116 -19.23 29.16 -9.67
CA PRO A 116 -20.41 28.97 -10.49
C PRO A 116 -20.60 27.53 -10.98
N GLU A 117 -19.52 26.76 -11.15
CA GLU A 117 -19.59 25.36 -11.59
C GLU A 117 -20.09 24.44 -10.49
N LEU A 118 -19.55 24.59 -9.26
CA LEU A 118 -20.04 23.92 -8.06
C LEU A 118 -21.55 24.15 -7.82
N ASN A 119 -22.01 25.40 -7.91
CA ASN A 119 -23.43 25.74 -7.72
C ASN A 119 -24.35 25.09 -8.77
N LYS A 120 -23.92 25.03 -10.04
CA LYS A 120 -24.64 24.32 -11.11
C LYS A 120 -24.72 22.82 -10.83
N ALA A 121 -23.61 22.21 -10.41
CA ALA A 121 -23.57 20.79 -10.06
C ALA A 121 -24.49 20.46 -8.87
N ALA A 122 -24.42 21.26 -7.80
CA ALA A 122 -25.28 21.11 -6.63
C ALA A 122 -26.77 21.19 -7.00
N THR A 123 -27.16 22.19 -7.80
CA THR A 123 -28.54 22.36 -8.28
C THR A 123 -29.02 21.13 -9.06
N LYS A 124 -28.17 20.56 -9.93
CA LYS A 124 -28.49 19.35 -10.70
C LYS A 124 -28.68 18.12 -9.82
N ILE A 125 -27.83 17.94 -8.82
CA ILE A 125 -27.93 16.85 -7.84
C ILE A 125 -29.21 16.99 -7.02
N GLN A 126 -29.50 18.18 -6.50
CA GLN A 126 -30.71 18.46 -5.72
C GLN A 126 -32.00 18.23 -6.53
N ALA A 127 -32.05 18.69 -7.78
CA ALA A 127 -33.19 18.47 -8.66
C ALA A 127 -33.41 16.98 -8.95
N SER A 128 -32.33 16.25 -9.25
CA SER A 128 -32.37 14.79 -9.48
C SER A 128 -32.88 14.04 -8.25
N PHE A 129 -32.37 14.38 -7.06
CA PHE A 129 -32.78 13.77 -5.80
C PHE A 129 -34.25 14.06 -5.45
N ARG A 130 -34.69 15.32 -5.60
CA ARG A 130 -36.10 15.69 -5.43
C ARG A 130 -37.00 14.85 -6.33
N GLY A 131 -36.62 14.70 -7.60
CA GLY A 131 -37.35 13.87 -8.56
C GLY A 131 -37.35 12.38 -8.18
N HIS A 132 -36.21 11.84 -7.71
CA HIS A 132 -36.11 10.45 -7.24
C HIS A 132 -37.03 10.20 -6.05
N LYS A 133 -37.04 11.11 -5.06
CA LYS A 133 -37.90 11.00 -3.87
C LYS A 133 -39.38 10.94 -4.26
N VAL A 134 -39.84 11.86 -5.11
CA VAL A 134 -41.23 11.86 -5.60
C VAL A 134 -41.58 10.57 -6.33
N ARG A 135 -40.70 10.08 -7.22
CA ARG A 135 -40.97 8.82 -7.94
C ARG A 135 -41.07 7.63 -7.00
N LYS A 136 -40.21 7.55 -5.98
CA LYS A 136 -40.23 6.49 -4.97
C LYS A 136 -41.52 6.53 -4.14
N ASP A 137 -41.95 7.73 -3.75
CA ASP A 137 -43.16 7.94 -2.95
C ASP A 137 -44.44 7.64 -3.75
N VAL A 138 -44.43 7.81 -5.08
CA VAL A 138 -45.57 7.52 -5.97
C VAL A 138 -45.66 6.04 -6.37
N THR A 139 -44.58 5.27 -6.27
CA THR A 139 -44.55 3.83 -6.56
C THR A 139 -44.95 2.93 -5.38
N ASN A 140 -45.36 3.51 -4.24
CA ASN A 140 -45.99 2.80 -3.12
C ASN A 140 -47.50 3.01 -3.15
#